data_AF-A0A1M3M330-F1
#
_entry.id   AF-A0A1M3M330-F1
#
_cell.length_a   1.000
_cell.length_b   1.000
_cell.length_c   1.000
_cell.angle_alpha   90.00
_cell.angle_beta   90.00
_cell.angle_gamma   90.00
#
_symmetry.space_group_name_H-M   'P 1'
#
loop_
_entity.id
_entity.type
_entity.pdbx_description
1 polymer ?
#
loop_
_entity_poly.entity_id
_entity_poly.type
_entity_poly.pdbx_seq_one_letter_code
_entity_poly.pdbx_strand_id
1 'polypeptide(L)'
;MSALDDRLATIFAARDRADMAPTIAAFLEVLAEHPDDAQVLYEVGGSYDTAGEEDTAAGYYERALERGLTGETLRKCLLQYGSTLRNLGRYDESLAVLDRARAEFPDSESVQTWHALSLHAAGRSDAAVAELMELAADRIRTPDLLRYEAALRGNAEYLRTVDREQHPVG
;
A
#
# COMPACT_ATOMS: atom_id res chain seq x y z
N MET A 1 -2.39 -0.48 25.61
CA MET A 1 -1.18 0.04 24.95
C MET A 1 -0.02 -0.20 25.88
N SER A 2 1.07 -0.74 25.33
CA SER A 2 2.34 -0.92 26.04
C SER A 2 3.12 0.41 26.09
N ALA A 3 4.13 0.50 26.95
CA ALA A 3 5.02 1.66 26.99
C ALA A 3 5.77 1.89 25.66
N LEU A 4 6.05 0.81 24.91
CA LEU A 4 6.61 0.89 23.57
C LEU A 4 5.61 1.51 22.59
N ASP A 5 4.34 1.06 22.60
CA ASP A 5 3.29 1.60 21.73
C ASP A 5 3.10 3.11 21.98
N ASP A 6 3.11 3.54 23.25
CA ASP A 6 2.98 4.95 23.65
C ASP A 6 4.17 5.79 23.16
N ARG A 7 5.39 5.24 23.23
CA ARG A 7 6.61 5.90 22.73
C ARG A 7 6.55 6.05 21.21
N LEU A 8 6.19 4.99 20.49
CA LEU A 8 6.05 5.04 19.03
C LEU A 8 4.99 6.04 18.60
N ALA A 9 3.83 6.05 19.27
CA ALA A 9 2.76 7.01 19.01
C ALA A 9 3.20 8.45 19.28
N THR A 10 3.99 8.68 20.33
CA THR A 10 4.55 10.00 20.65
C THR A 10 5.49 10.50 19.55
N ILE A 11 6.43 9.65 19.10
CA ILE A 11 7.35 9.99 18.01
C ILE A 11 6.56 10.29 16.72
N PHE A 12 5.62 9.41 16.37
CA PHE A 12 4.79 9.58 15.17
C PHE A 12 3.98 10.87 15.20
N ALA A 13 3.40 11.23 16.35
CA ALA A 13 2.60 12.44 16.52
C ALA A 13 3.44 13.73 16.41
N ALA A 14 4.72 13.67 16.76
CA ALA A 14 5.64 14.79 16.69
C ALA A 14 6.30 14.97 15.31
N ARG A 15 5.99 14.11 14.32
CA ARG A 15 6.67 14.15 13.02
C ARG A 15 6.45 15.46 12.27
N ASP A 16 7.51 15.94 11.64
CA ASP A 16 7.43 17.00 10.64
C ASP A 16 7.65 16.38 9.26
N ARG A 17 6.62 16.43 8.39
CA ARG A 17 6.74 15.89 7.04
C ARG A 17 7.65 16.72 6.14
N ALA A 18 7.95 17.97 6.51
CA ALA A 18 8.91 18.80 5.81
C ALA A 18 10.36 18.52 6.23
N ASP A 19 10.56 17.98 7.44
CA ASP A 19 11.86 17.56 7.98
C ASP A 19 11.72 16.28 8.80
N MET A 20 11.86 15.13 8.14
CA MET A 20 11.73 13.82 8.77
C MET A 20 12.98 13.38 9.54
N ALA A 21 14.10 14.10 9.46
CA ALA A 21 15.37 13.66 10.05
C ALA A 21 15.28 13.46 11.58
N PRO A 22 14.64 14.34 12.37
CA PRO A 22 14.45 14.11 13.81
C PRO A 22 13.56 12.89 14.11
N THR A 23 12.51 12.65 13.30
CA THR A 23 11.62 11.50 13.46
C THR A 23 12.34 10.19 13.18
N ILE A 24 13.13 10.14 12.09
CA ILE A 24 13.96 8.99 11.75
C ILE A 24 14.95 8.70 12.89
N ALA A 25 15.66 9.72 13.38
CA ALA A 25 16.61 9.55 14.48
C ALA A 25 15.93 8.97 15.74
N ALA A 26 14.77 9.50 16.12
CA ALA A 26 14.03 9.00 17.28
C ALA A 26 13.56 7.55 17.11
N PHE A 27 13.07 7.16 15.93
CA PHE A 27 12.70 5.76 15.69
C PHE A 27 13.91 4.82 15.62
N LEU A 28 15.06 5.29 15.11
CA LEU A 28 16.30 4.50 15.12
C LEU A 28 16.82 4.24 16.54
N GLU A 29 16.63 5.18 17.48
CA GLU A 29 16.92 4.93 18.90
C GLU A 29 16.04 3.80 19.47
N VAL A 30 14.73 3.82 19.16
CA VAL A 30 13.82 2.74 19.56
C VAL A 30 14.24 1.41 18.92
N LEU A 31 14.63 1.43 17.65
CA LEU A 31 15.10 0.26 16.93
C LEU A 31 16.38 -0.32 17.55
N ALA A 32 17.29 0.52 18.05
CA ALA A 32 18.49 0.03 18.74
C ALA A 32 18.15 -0.75 20.02
N GLU A 33 17.07 -0.38 20.71
CA GLU A 33 16.55 -1.08 21.88
C GLU A 33 15.71 -2.32 21.51
N HIS A 34 15.05 -2.29 20.35
CA HIS A 34 14.10 -3.30 19.86
C HIS A 34 14.37 -3.70 18.40
N PRO A 35 15.53 -4.33 18.08
CA PRO A 35 16.02 -4.47 16.69
C PRO A 35 15.19 -5.37 15.78
N ASP A 36 14.35 -6.23 16.38
CA ASP A 36 13.53 -7.22 15.68
C ASP A 36 12.02 -7.01 15.91
N ASP A 37 11.62 -5.90 16.54
CA ASP A 37 10.20 -5.59 16.71
C ASP A 37 9.59 -5.14 15.37
N ALA A 38 8.56 -5.87 14.93
CA ALA A 38 7.94 -5.65 13.63
C ALA A 38 7.29 -4.26 13.50
N GLN A 39 6.68 -3.74 14.57
CA GLN A 39 6.07 -2.40 14.56
C GLN A 39 7.15 -1.34 14.47
N VAL A 40 8.24 -1.47 15.23
CA VAL A 40 9.37 -0.52 15.18
C VAL A 40 10.00 -0.47 13.79
N LEU A 41 10.25 -1.64 13.18
CA LEU A 41 10.76 -1.73 11.81
C LEU A 41 9.83 -1.04 10.80
N TYR A 42 8.51 -1.23 10.94
CA TYR A 42 7.51 -0.58 10.10
C TYR A 42 7.53 0.96 10.25
N GLU A 43 7.61 1.49 11.47
CA GLU A 43 7.66 2.94 11.68
C GLU A 43 8.96 3.58 11.14
N VAL A 44 10.09 2.86 11.23
CA VAL A 44 11.35 3.29 10.61
C VAL A 44 11.20 3.31 9.08
N GLY A 45 10.66 2.24 8.49
CA GLY A 45 10.40 2.17 7.05
C GLY A 45 9.50 3.31 6.56
N GLY A 46 8.37 3.53 7.23
CA GLY A 46 7.45 4.63 6.90
C GLY A 46 8.05 6.03 7.07
N SER A 47 9.03 6.18 7.96
CA SER A 47 9.73 7.45 8.13
C SER A 47 10.68 7.74 6.97
N TYR A 48 11.42 6.74 6.49
CA TYR A 48 12.26 6.86 5.29
C TYR A 48 11.41 7.04 4.02
N ASP A 49 10.28 6.35 3.89
CA ASP A 49 9.36 6.51 2.75
C ASP A 49 8.81 7.94 2.69
N THR A 50 8.41 8.50 3.84
CA THR A 50 7.96 9.90 3.93
C THR A 50 9.07 10.89 3.58
N ALA A 51 10.33 10.54 3.81
CA ALA A 51 11.49 11.36 3.48
C ALA A 51 11.92 11.27 2.00
N GLY A 52 11.30 10.38 1.20
CA GLY A 52 11.71 10.11 -0.17
C GLY A 52 13.00 9.28 -0.28
N GLU A 53 13.28 8.46 0.72
CA GLU A 53 14.41 7.52 0.75
C GLU A 53 13.88 6.09 0.50
N GLU A 54 13.27 5.86 -0.67
CA GLU A 54 12.46 4.68 -0.94
C GLU A 54 13.24 3.36 -0.87
N ASP A 55 14.50 3.32 -1.33
CA ASP A 55 15.34 2.13 -1.24
C ASP A 55 15.58 1.69 0.21
N THR A 56 15.81 2.66 1.11
CA THR A 56 15.97 2.39 2.54
C THR A 56 14.66 1.93 3.15
N ALA A 57 13.55 2.58 2.81
CA ALA A 57 12.22 2.22 3.29
C ALA A 57 11.84 0.78 2.93
N ALA A 58 12.09 0.38 1.69
CA ALA A 58 11.81 -0.97 1.19
C ALA A 58 12.46 -2.06 2.06
N GLY A 59 13.74 -1.89 2.42
CA GLY A 59 14.44 -2.86 3.27
C GLY A 59 13.86 -2.96 4.68
N TYR A 60 13.36 -1.87 5.25
CA TYR A 60 12.69 -1.90 6.55
C TYR A 60 11.30 -2.54 6.50
N TYR A 61 10.52 -2.29 5.45
CA TYR A 61 9.23 -2.95 5.27
C TYR A 61 9.37 -4.45 5.10
N GLU A 62 10.35 -4.92 4.31
CA GLU A 62 10.64 -6.35 4.15
C GLU A 62 10.93 -7.01 5.50
N ARG A 63 11.86 -6.44 6.27
CA ARG A 63 12.17 -6.93 7.63
C ARG A 63 10.95 -6.89 8.56
N ALA A 64 10.14 -5.84 8.51
CA ALA A 64 8.92 -5.76 9.33
C ALA A 64 7.94 -6.89 9.01
N LEU A 65 7.76 -7.21 7.72
CA LEU A 65 6.91 -8.31 7.27
C LEU A 65 7.47 -9.68 7.70
N GLU A 66 8.78 -9.88 7.63
CA GLU A 66 9.46 -11.10 8.12
C GLU A 66 9.31 -11.31 9.62
N ARG A 67 9.28 -10.22 10.40
CA ARG A 67 9.09 -10.25 11.86
C ARG A 67 7.64 -10.44 12.31
N GLY A 68 6.68 -10.44 11.38
CA GLY A 68 5.31 -10.85 11.65
C GLY A 68 4.37 -9.73 12.08
N LEU A 69 4.19 -8.73 11.22
CA LEU A 69 3.07 -7.77 11.37
C LEU A 69 1.72 -8.47 11.27
N THR A 70 0.71 -7.94 11.97
CA THR A 70 -0.67 -8.44 11.91
C THR A 70 -1.68 -7.29 11.84
N GLY A 71 -2.92 -7.62 11.50
CA GLY A 71 -4.05 -6.70 11.54
C GLY A 71 -3.85 -5.44 10.69
N GLU A 72 -4.26 -4.30 11.24
CA GLU A 72 -4.24 -3.03 10.52
C GLU A 72 -2.82 -2.54 10.18
N THR A 73 -1.81 -2.83 11.01
CA THR A 73 -0.42 -2.49 10.67
C THR A 73 0.06 -3.31 9.48
N LEU A 74 -0.25 -4.61 9.42
CA LEU A 74 0.12 -5.45 8.27
C LEU A 74 -0.49 -4.88 6.98
N ARG A 75 -1.78 -4.54 7.00
CA ARG A 75 -2.46 -3.92 5.85
C ARG A 75 -1.77 -2.64 5.39
N LYS A 76 -1.45 -1.74 6.33
CA LYS A 76 -0.76 -0.48 6.04
C LYS A 76 0.64 -0.72 5.48
N CYS A 77 1.38 -1.66 6.04
CA CYS A 77 2.72 -2.02 5.61
C CYS A 77 2.72 -2.57 4.18
N LEU A 78 1.84 -3.53 3.85
CA LEU A 78 1.75 -4.06 2.50
C LEU A 78 1.38 -2.97 1.48
N LEU A 79 0.42 -2.09 1.81
CA LEU A 79 0.04 -0.98 0.94
C LEU A 79 1.21 -0.02 0.71
N GLN A 80 1.88 0.42 1.78
CA GLN A 80 2.99 1.37 1.69
C GLN A 80 4.17 0.74 0.95
N TYR A 81 4.57 -0.48 1.32
CA TYR A 81 5.64 -1.19 0.65
C TYR A 81 5.37 -1.38 -0.84
N GLY A 82 4.14 -1.78 -1.21
CA GLY A 82 3.73 -1.84 -2.61
C GLY A 82 3.88 -0.49 -3.32
N SER A 83 3.49 0.61 -2.67
CA SER A 83 3.67 1.97 -3.19
C SER A 83 5.14 2.35 -3.36
N THR A 84 5.99 2.05 -2.38
CA THR A 84 7.44 2.29 -2.41
C THR A 84 8.09 1.55 -3.58
N LEU A 85 7.77 0.26 -3.75
CA LEU A 85 8.25 -0.55 -4.88
C LEU A 85 7.83 0.03 -6.24
N ARG A 86 6.59 0.55 -6.36
CA ARG A 86 6.13 1.22 -7.57
C ARG A 86 6.95 2.48 -7.86
N ASN A 87 7.22 3.30 -6.84
CA ASN A 87 8.03 4.52 -6.99
C ASN A 87 9.47 4.19 -7.42
N LEU A 88 10.01 3.06 -6.96
CA LEU A 88 11.31 2.51 -7.39
C LEU A 88 11.31 1.88 -8.80
N GLY A 89 10.17 1.85 -9.50
CA GLY A 89 10.05 1.21 -10.82
C GLY A 89 9.95 -0.33 -10.78
N ARG A 90 9.85 -0.93 -9.59
CA ARG A 90 9.76 -2.39 -9.36
C ARG A 90 8.31 -2.84 -9.44
N TYR A 91 7.70 -2.71 -10.62
CA TYR A 91 6.25 -2.83 -10.79
C TYR A 91 5.70 -4.24 -10.51
N ASP A 92 6.37 -5.28 -10.96
CA ASP A 92 5.92 -6.67 -10.73
C ASP A 92 5.93 -7.03 -9.23
N GLU A 93 6.96 -6.57 -8.51
CA GLU A 93 7.06 -6.77 -7.06
C GLU A 93 6.01 -5.95 -6.31
N SER A 94 5.77 -4.71 -6.76
CA SER A 94 4.67 -3.87 -6.25
C SER A 94 3.32 -4.58 -6.38
N LEU A 95 3.02 -5.12 -7.56
CA LEU A 95 1.79 -5.87 -7.81
C LEU A 95 1.71 -7.12 -6.94
N ALA A 96 2.79 -7.90 -6.81
CA ALA A 96 2.80 -9.08 -5.97
C ALA A 96 2.50 -8.77 -4.49
N VAL A 97 3.07 -7.68 -3.95
CA VAL A 97 2.81 -7.23 -2.57
C VAL A 97 1.36 -6.74 -2.42
N LEU A 98 0.83 -6.00 -3.39
CA LEU A 98 -0.53 -5.49 -3.34
C LEU A 98 -1.58 -6.59 -3.60
N ASP A 99 -1.27 -7.60 -4.40
CA ASP A 99 -2.09 -8.80 -4.57
C ASP A 99 -2.21 -9.58 -3.26
N ARG A 100 -1.09 -9.74 -2.54
CA ARG A 100 -1.12 -10.29 -1.18
C ARG A 100 -2.01 -9.43 -0.26
N ALA A 101 -1.86 -8.10 -0.30
CA ALA A 101 -2.69 -7.20 0.48
C ALA A 101 -4.19 -7.35 0.16
N ARG A 102 -4.56 -7.52 -1.10
CA ARG A 102 -5.96 -7.75 -1.53
C ARG A 102 -6.49 -9.09 -1.04
N ALA A 103 -5.68 -10.13 -1.06
CA ALA A 103 -6.07 -11.45 -0.59
C ALA A 103 -6.32 -11.46 0.93
N GLU A 104 -5.48 -10.76 1.70
CA GLU A 104 -5.61 -10.67 3.16
C GLU A 104 -6.65 -9.63 3.62
N PHE A 105 -6.86 -8.56 2.85
CA PHE A 105 -7.75 -7.44 3.18
C PHE A 105 -8.67 -7.07 2.01
N PRO A 106 -9.58 -7.98 1.59
CA PRO A 106 -10.40 -7.81 0.38
C PRO A 106 -11.33 -6.60 0.42
N ASP A 107 -11.70 -6.13 1.61
CA ASP A 107 -12.60 -4.99 1.81
C ASP A 107 -11.87 -3.63 1.87
N SER A 108 -10.53 -3.60 1.75
CA SER A 108 -9.79 -2.34 1.86
C SER A 108 -9.79 -1.55 0.55
N GLU A 109 -10.58 -0.47 0.52
CA GLU A 109 -10.66 0.42 -0.66
C GLU A 109 -9.30 1.05 -0.99
N SER A 110 -8.52 1.38 0.05
CA SER A 110 -7.16 1.91 -0.13
C SER A 110 -6.22 0.89 -0.79
N VAL A 111 -6.32 -0.40 -0.44
CA VAL A 111 -5.48 -1.41 -1.09
C VAL A 111 -5.84 -1.55 -2.56
N GLN A 112 -7.13 -1.61 -2.89
CA GLN A 112 -7.63 -1.68 -4.27
C GLN A 112 -7.21 -0.44 -5.09
N THR A 113 -7.31 0.75 -4.48
CA THR A 113 -6.91 2.00 -5.16
C THR A 113 -5.41 2.04 -5.45
N TRP A 114 -4.57 1.61 -4.51
CA TRP A 114 -3.11 1.57 -4.72
C TRP A 114 -2.69 0.46 -5.68
N HIS A 115 -3.38 -0.68 -5.66
CA HIS A 115 -3.18 -1.75 -6.63
C HIS A 115 -3.49 -1.27 -8.05
N ALA A 116 -4.61 -0.58 -8.27
CA ALA A 116 -4.93 0.06 -9.56
C ALA A 116 -3.84 1.06 -9.99
N LEU A 117 -3.28 1.84 -9.06
CA LEU A 117 -2.19 2.77 -9.39
C LEU A 117 -0.90 2.03 -9.79
N SER A 118 -0.61 0.88 -9.17
CA SER A 118 0.51 0.02 -9.58
C SER A 118 0.26 -0.68 -10.91
N LEU A 119 -0.97 -1.11 -11.22
CA LEU A 119 -1.34 -1.61 -12.53
C LEU A 119 -1.08 -0.56 -13.62
N HIS A 120 -1.49 0.69 -13.38
CA HIS A 120 -1.23 1.79 -14.31
C HIS A 120 0.28 2.01 -14.53
N ALA A 121 1.07 2.05 -13.46
CA ALA A 121 2.52 2.21 -13.56
C ALA A 121 3.19 1.05 -14.32
N ALA A 122 2.65 -0.16 -14.21
CA ALA A 122 3.06 -1.34 -14.98
C ALA A 122 2.58 -1.36 -16.44
N GLY A 123 1.92 -0.29 -16.92
CA GLY A 123 1.37 -0.21 -18.28
C GLY A 123 -0.02 -0.84 -18.45
N ARG A 124 -0.57 -1.47 -17.41
CA ARG A 124 -1.87 -2.16 -17.41
C ARG A 124 -3.03 -1.22 -17.08
N SER A 125 -3.13 -0.14 -17.83
CA SER A 125 -4.08 0.95 -17.56
C SER A 125 -5.55 0.53 -17.72
N ASP A 126 -5.84 -0.37 -18.65
CA ASP A 126 -7.19 -0.90 -18.84
C ASP A 126 -7.66 -1.69 -17.60
N ALA A 127 -6.80 -2.55 -17.04
CA ALA A 127 -7.07 -3.25 -15.79
C ALA A 127 -7.20 -2.29 -14.60
N ALA A 128 -6.37 -1.23 -14.54
CA ALA A 128 -6.46 -0.21 -13.49
C ALA A 128 -7.82 0.51 -13.49
N VAL A 129 -8.28 0.95 -14.66
CA VAL A 129 -9.59 1.61 -14.81
C VAL A 129 -10.71 0.63 -14.48
N ALA A 130 -10.64 -0.61 -14.96
CA ALA A 130 -11.63 -1.63 -14.63
C ALA A 130 -11.79 -1.82 -13.11
N GLU A 131 -10.67 -1.92 -12.39
CA GLU A 131 -10.67 -2.09 -10.94
C GLU A 131 -11.30 -0.90 -10.20
N LEU A 132 -10.97 0.33 -10.60
CA LEU A 132 -11.56 1.53 -10.01
C LEU A 132 -13.06 1.67 -10.34
N MET A 133 -13.50 1.22 -11.51
CA MET A 133 -14.93 1.20 -11.88
C MET A 133 -15.73 0.23 -11.02
N GLU A 134 -15.17 -0.95 -10.73
CA GLU A 134 -15.79 -1.92 -9.82
C GLU A 134 -15.85 -1.38 -8.39
N LEU A 135 -14.75 -0.78 -7.92
CA LEU A 135 -14.72 -0.12 -6.62
C LEU A 135 -15.79 0.97 -6.51
N ALA A 136 -15.94 1.79 -7.54
CA ALA A 136 -16.98 2.81 -7.60
C ALA A 136 -18.39 2.21 -7.56
N ALA A 137 -18.65 1.14 -8.31
CA ALA A 137 -19.94 0.44 -8.31
C ALA A 137 -20.29 -0.14 -6.94
N ASP A 138 -19.29 -0.64 -6.21
CA ASP A 138 -19.46 -1.24 -4.89
C ASP A 138 -19.65 -0.21 -3.77
N ARG A 139 -18.91 0.91 -3.82
CA ARG A 139 -18.82 1.86 -2.68
C ARG A 139 -19.65 3.13 -2.86
N ILE A 140 -19.90 3.59 -4.08
CA ILE A 140 -20.65 4.82 -4.33
C ILE A 140 -22.14 4.47 -4.55
N ARG A 141 -22.91 4.49 -3.46
CA ARG A 141 -24.33 4.06 -3.44
C ARG A 141 -25.31 5.24 -3.57
N THR A 142 -25.06 6.15 -4.52
CA THR A 142 -25.97 7.27 -4.81
C THR A 142 -27.06 6.86 -5.81
N PRO A 143 -28.29 7.41 -5.76
CA PRO A 143 -29.35 7.08 -6.73
C PRO A 143 -28.95 7.30 -8.19
N ASP A 144 -28.02 8.23 -8.44
CA ASP A 144 -27.51 8.49 -9.78
C ASP A 144 -26.62 7.34 -10.27
N LEU A 145 -25.59 6.97 -9.53
CA LEU A 145 -24.68 5.91 -9.94
C LEU A 145 -25.34 4.53 -9.95
N LEU A 146 -26.30 4.29 -9.04
CA LEU A 146 -27.08 3.04 -9.01
C LEU A 146 -27.82 2.76 -10.32
N ARG A 147 -28.25 3.80 -11.06
CA ARG A 147 -28.88 3.63 -12.38
C ARG A 147 -27.92 3.08 -13.43
N TYR A 148 -26.62 3.29 -13.23
CA TYR A 148 -25.55 2.90 -14.15
C TYR A 148 -24.69 1.74 -13.64
N GLU A 149 -25.04 1.09 -12.52
CA GLU A 149 -24.22 0.02 -11.92
C GLU A 149 -23.90 -1.10 -12.93
N ALA A 150 -24.91 -1.58 -13.66
CA ALA A 150 -24.72 -2.60 -14.69
C ALA A 150 -23.78 -2.14 -15.81
N ALA A 151 -23.86 -0.86 -16.22
CA ALA A 151 -22.98 -0.31 -17.23
C ALA A 151 -21.53 -0.18 -16.71
N LEU A 152 -21.32 0.22 -15.46
CA LEU A 152 -19.99 0.28 -14.85
C LEU A 152 -19.34 -1.10 -14.85
N ARG A 153 -20.06 -2.13 -14.37
CA ARG A 153 -19.53 -3.50 -14.33
C ARG A 153 -19.27 -4.06 -15.73
N GLY A 154 -20.17 -3.83 -16.69
CA GLY A 154 -19.96 -4.27 -18.07
C GLY A 154 -18.74 -3.62 -18.75
N ASN A 155 -18.50 -2.33 -18.50
CA ASN A 155 -17.30 -1.66 -19.01
C ASN A 155 -16.02 -2.16 -18.31
N ALA A 156 -16.05 -2.41 -17.00
CA ALA A 156 -14.92 -3.00 -16.30
C ALA A 156 -14.56 -4.40 -16.85
N GLU A 157 -15.55 -5.24 -17.11
CA GLU A 157 -15.35 -6.56 -17.71
C GLU A 157 -14.73 -6.46 -19.13
N TYR A 158 -15.22 -5.53 -19.94
CA TYR A 158 -14.67 -5.25 -21.26
C TYR A 158 -13.20 -4.82 -21.17
N LEU A 159 -12.88 -3.85 -20.31
CA LEU A 159 -11.51 -3.35 -20.13
C LEU A 159 -10.55 -4.45 -19.64
N ARG A 160 -11.00 -5.35 -18.77
CA ARG A 160 -10.20 -6.54 -18.39
C ARG A 160 -9.92 -7.47 -19.58
N THR A 161 -10.85 -7.58 -20.52
CA THR A 161 -10.64 -8.38 -21.72
C THR A 161 -9.58 -7.72 -22.61
N VAL A 162 -9.67 -6.42 -22.81
CA VAL A 162 -8.68 -5.63 -23.55
C VAL A 162 -7.28 -5.73 -22.91
N ASP A 163 -7.17 -5.60 -21.58
CA ASP A 163 -5.90 -5.72 -20.87
C ASP A 163 -5.22 -7.08 -21.09
N ARG A 164 -6.00 -8.17 -21.01
CA ARG A 164 -5.50 -9.54 -21.22
C ARG A 164 -5.02 -9.79 -22.66
N GLU A 165 -5.67 -9.19 -23.64
CA GLU A 165 -5.24 -9.29 -25.04
C GLU A 165 -3.91 -8.57 -25.28
N GLN A 166 -3.65 -7.47 -24.58
CA GLN A 166 -2.39 -6.72 -24.64
C GLN A 166 -1.27 -7.37 -23.81
N HIS A 167 -1.62 -8.08 -22.73
CA HIS A 167 -0.70 -8.71 -21.79
C HIS A 167 -1.01 -10.20 -21.60
N PRO A 168 -0.81 -11.03 -22.63
CA PRO A 168 -1.07 -12.47 -22.55
C PRO A 168 -0.13 -13.12 -21.51
N VAL A 169 -0.69 -13.95 -20.63
CA VAL A 169 0.10 -14.78 -19.73
C VAL A 169 0.84 -15.82 -20.59
N GLY A 170 2.17 -15.79 -20.54
CA GLY A 170 3.06 -16.70 -21.28
C GLY A 170 3.02 -18.14 -20.81
#